data_AF-A0A970J355-F1
#
_entry.id   AF-A0A970J355-F1
#
_cell.length_a   1.000
_cell.length_b   1.000
_cell.length_c   1.000
_cell.angle_alpha   90.00
_cell.angle_beta   90.00
_cell.angle_gamma   90.00
#
_symmetry.space_group_name_H-M   'P 1'
#
loop_
_entity.id
_entity.type
_entity.pdbx_description
1 polymer ?
#
loop_
_entity_poly.entity_id
_entity_poly.type
_entity_poly.pdbx_seq_one_letter_code
_entity_poly.pdbx_strand_id
1 'polypeptide(L)'
;QSIWSGAQCFYDSELPESKRLAVAIQNSLVTRLGPNRRKAQSADYLILKATKMPSVTVEVGFISNPREEELLADAEYREKLAESIFYGTAVFLTQEARPAAPVATRPGGGPGETLAVKVYPELSHPTLEPGTACLYFATPNNEDLSFKPEIRPLPELEEKNKLQKARVILEELAKGPGEGSVLLPCLPGGNWVHGLHLAGTRAVVDVSSELGTFINGGGASELMAIYSLVNTLAVNLDLDEVTILVDGVKNATLGGHFLLGEPIKPRPELGPTGAQTAGDTGNYLRR
;
A
#
# COMPACT_ATOMS: atom_id res chain seq x y z
N GLN A 1 15.93 -15.46 2.21
CA GLN A 1 16.44 -14.20 2.80
C GLN A 1 15.54 -13.08 2.34
N SER A 2 15.29 -12.06 3.18
CA SER A 2 14.39 -10.95 2.82
C SER A 2 14.94 -10.21 1.61
N ILE A 3 14.11 -10.04 0.58
CA ILE A 3 14.51 -9.35 -0.63
C ILE A 3 14.25 -7.84 -0.56
N TRP A 4 13.70 -7.32 0.54
CA TRP A 4 13.35 -5.91 0.69
C TRP A 4 14.58 -5.06 1.06
N SER A 5 14.80 -3.94 0.37
CA SER A 5 15.92 -3.02 0.63
C SER A 5 15.56 -1.57 0.36
N GLY A 6 16.30 -0.63 0.95
CA GLY A 6 16.21 0.80 0.64
C GLY A 6 15.18 1.56 1.48
N ALA A 7 15.50 2.81 1.81
CA ALA A 7 14.64 3.69 2.60
C ALA A 7 13.42 4.20 1.80
N GLN A 8 12.27 4.31 2.46
CA GLN A 8 11.01 4.76 1.87
C GLN A 8 10.27 5.76 2.75
N CYS A 9 9.75 6.83 2.15
CA CYS A 9 8.91 7.81 2.81
C CYS A 9 7.43 7.53 2.56
N PHE A 10 6.63 7.70 3.61
CA PHE A 10 5.18 7.56 3.56
C PHE A 10 4.48 8.85 4.01
N TYR A 11 3.34 9.16 3.39
CA TYR A 11 2.55 10.37 3.64
C TYR A 11 1.04 10.11 3.61
N ASP A 12 0.25 11.01 4.20
CA ASP A 12 -1.22 10.97 4.07
C ASP A 12 -1.65 11.52 2.68
N SER A 13 -2.43 10.75 1.92
CA SER A 13 -2.93 11.16 0.60
C SER A 13 -3.85 12.39 0.66
N GLU A 14 -4.50 12.62 1.80
CA GLU A 14 -5.41 13.75 2.00
C GLU A 14 -4.69 15.08 2.26
N LEU A 15 -3.38 15.05 2.49
CA LEU A 15 -2.55 16.23 2.78
C LEU A 15 -1.49 16.44 1.68
N PRO A 16 -1.76 17.30 0.67
CA PRO A 16 -0.81 17.60 -0.41
C PRO A 16 0.57 18.05 0.10
N GLU A 17 0.60 18.76 1.23
CA GLU A 17 1.83 19.20 1.88
C GLU A 17 2.70 18.05 2.38
N SER A 18 2.08 17.04 3.00
CA SER A 18 2.77 15.82 3.42
C SER A 18 3.37 15.09 2.22
N LYS A 19 2.67 15.06 1.08
CA LYS A 19 3.22 14.51 -0.18
C LYS A 19 4.45 15.29 -0.64
N ARG A 20 4.41 16.62 -0.65
CA ARG A 20 5.56 17.46 -1.05
C ARG A 20 6.77 17.19 -0.15
N LEU A 21 6.57 17.17 1.17
CA LEU A 21 7.62 16.87 2.14
C LEU A 21 8.20 15.46 1.93
N ALA A 22 7.34 14.44 1.79
CA ALA A 22 7.78 13.06 1.60
C ALA A 22 8.56 12.86 0.31
N VAL A 23 8.14 13.49 -0.80
CA VAL A 23 8.87 13.43 -2.08
C VAL A 23 10.23 14.11 -1.95
N ALA A 24 10.32 15.26 -1.27
CA ALA A 24 11.58 15.96 -1.05
C ALA A 24 12.57 15.11 -0.21
N ILE A 25 12.09 14.49 0.87
CA ILE A 25 12.89 13.56 1.69
C ILE A 25 13.29 12.33 0.88
N GLN A 26 12.37 11.69 0.16
CA GLN A 26 12.67 10.50 -0.64
C GLN A 26 13.73 10.78 -1.70
N ASN A 27 13.64 11.90 -2.42
CA ASN A 27 14.64 12.26 -3.42
C ASN A 27 16.04 12.41 -2.81
N SER A 28 16.12 12.98 -1.61
CA SER A 28 17.37 13.09 -0.87
C SER A 28 17.92 11.71 -0.49
N LEU A 29 17.08 10.84 0.06
CA LEU A 29 17.45 9.45 0.41
C LEU A 29 17.95 8.69 -0.82
N VAL A 30 17.23 8.75 -1.95
CA VAL A 30 17.60 8.11 -3.22
C VAL A 30 18.95 8.62 -3.75
N THR A 31 19.21 9.92 -3.63
CA THR A 31 20.44 10.54 -4.17
C THR A 31 21.65 10.25 -3.29
N ARG A 32 21.47 10.16 -1.97
CA ARG A 32 22.57 10.16 -0.98
C ARG A 32 22.83 8.79 -0.35
N LEU A 33 21.82 7.92 -0.25
CA LEU A 33 21.94 6.60 0.35
C LEU A 33 22.09 5.51 -0.72
N GLY A 34 23.32 5.29 -1.19
CA GLY A 34 23.67 4.13 -2.02
C GLY A 34 22.65 3.82 -3.14
N PRO A 35 22.50 2.56 -3.57
CA PRO A 35 21.43 2.18 -4.48
C PRO A 35 20.10 2.12 -3.73
N ASN A 36 19.30 3.18 -3.83
CA ASN A 36 17.90 3.23 -3.42
C ASN A 36 17.07 3.79 -4.57
N ARG A 37 16.05 3.06 -5.04
CA ARG A 37 15.17 3.53 -6.13
C ARG A 37 13.70 3.68 -5.71
N ARG A 38 13.42 3.56 -4.40
CA ARG A 38 12.06 3.66 -3.88
C ARG A 38 11.48 5.05 -4.08
N LYS A 39 10.16 5.10 -4.19
CA LYS A 39 9.38 6.35 -4.31
C LYS A 39 8.55 6.58 -3.05
N ALA A 40 8.30 7.85 -2.76
CA ALA A 40 7.40 8.23 -1.68
C ALA A 40 5.99 7.73 -1.98
N GLN A 41 5.32 7.14 -0.99
CA GLN A 41 4.02 6.51 -1.18
C GLN A 41 3.00 6.96 -0.15
N SER A 42 1.73 7.04 -0.55
CA SER A 42 0.68 7.33 0.43
C SER A 42 0.42 6.11 1.30
N ALA A 43 0.28 6.30 2.61
CA ALA A 43 -0.12 5.26 3.55
C ALA A 43 -1.15 5.78 4.55
N ASP A 44 -2.03 4.89 5.00
CA ASP A 44 -3.02 5.14 6.05
C ASP A 44 -2.43 4.89 7.47
N TYR A 45 -1.22 5.38 7.73
CA TYR A 45 -0.63 5.23 9.06
C TYR A 45 -1.31 6.15 10.07
N LEU A 46 -1.61 5.63 11.26
CA LEU A 46 -2.19 6.43 12.35
C LEU A 46 -1.39 7.71 12.63
N ILE A 47 -0.06 7.59 12.68
CA ILE A 47 0.84 8.70 13.00
C ILE A 47 0.79 9.82 11.94
N LEU A 48 0.50 9.48 10.68
CA LEU A 48 0.37 10.46 9.60
C LEU A 48 -0.93 11.26 9.72
N LYS A 49 -2.01 10.61 10.18
CA LYS A 49 -3.34 11.19 10.35
C LYS A 49 -3.56 11.90 11.69
N ALA A 50 -2.75 11.59 12.71
CA ALA A 50 -2.90 12.12 14.07
C ALA A 50 -2.43 13.58 14.23
N THR A 51 -2.06 14.27 13.16
CA THR A 51 -1.55 15.65 13.21
C THR A 51 -2.13 16.54 12.12
N LYS A 52 -2.15 17.86 12.41
CA LYS A 52 -2.63 18.90 11.48
C LYS A 52 -1.51 19.58 10.68
N MET A 53 -0.25 19.28 11.01
CA MET A 53 0.93 19.75 10.27
C MET A 53 1.36 18.70 9.24
N PRO A 54 2.13 19.07 8.20
CA PRO A 54 2.69 18.10 7.27
C PRO A 54 3.47 17.01 8.03
N SER A 55 3.21 15.74 7.70
CA SER A 55 3.74 14.57 8.41
C SER A 55 4.30 13.56 7.42
N VAL A 56 5.44 12.97 7.77
CA VAL A 56 6.09 11.93 6.96
C VAL A 56 6.65 10.87 7.89
N THR A 57 6.40 9.61 7.55
CA THR A 57 7.06 8.46 8.17
C THR A 57 8.20 8.05 7.25
N VAL A 58 9.42 7.98 7.79
CA VAL A 58 10.60 7.53 7.04
C VAL A 58 10.98 6.14 7.51
N GLU A 59 10.75 5.14 6.67
CA GLU A 59 11.29 3.79 6.88
C GLU A 59 12.72 3.77 6.33
N VAL A 60 13.68 3.46 7.19
CA VAL A 60 15.11 3.71 6.95
C VAL A 60 15.85 2.54 6.31
N GLY A 61 15.25 1.35 6.30
CA GLY A 61 15.84 0.10 5.82
C GLY A 61 15.14 -1.11 6.46
N PHE A 62 15.58 -2.32 6.13
CA PHE A 62 14.93 -3.57 6.54
C PHE A 62 15.88 -4.44 7.37
N ILE A 63 15.66 -4.56 8.69
CA ILE A 63 16.46 -5.45 9.56
C ILE A 63 16.41 -6.92 9.08
N SER A 64 15.32 -7.33 8.43
CA SER A 64 15.20 -8.68 7.86
C SER A 64 16.12 -8.95 6.66
N ASN A 65 16.74 -7.91 6.10
CA ASN A 65 17.75 -8.00 5.05
C ASN A 65 19.15 -7.83 5.67
N PRO A 66 20.01 -8.87 5.66
CA PRO A 66 21.33 -8.83 6.32
C PRO A 66 22.22 -7.66 5.88
N ARG A 67 22.15 -7.29 4.59
CA ARG A 67 22.93 -6.15 4.08
C ARG A 67 22.43 -4.83 4.67
N GLU A 68 21.12 -4.66 4.77
CA GLU A 68 20.53 -3.44 5.33
C GLU A 68 20.72 -3.40 6.85
N GLU A 69 20.65 -4.54 7.54
CA GLU A 69 20.99 -4.67 8.97
C GLU A 69 22.42 -4.22 9.24
N GLU A 70 23.40 -4.69 8.46
CA GLU A 70 24.80 -4.26 8.54
C GLU A 70 24.93 -2.74 8.30
N LEU A 71 24.24 -2.19 7.30
CA LEU A 71 24.24 -0.75 7.04
C LEU A 71 23.61 0.05 8.20
N LEU A 72 22.51 -0.41 8.77
CA LEU A 72 21.86 0.26 9.89
C LEU A 72 22.70 0.20 11.18
N ALA A 73 23.52 -0.84 11.34
CA ALA A 73 24.50 -0.96 12.43
C ALA A 73 25.72 -0.02 12.24
N ASP A 74 26.01 0.42 11.01
CA ASP A 74 27.10 1.33 10.70
C ASP A 74 26.81 2.80 11.08
N ALA A 75 27.76 3.44 11.77
CA ALA A 75 27.57 4.80 12.27
C ALA A 75 27.63 5.86 11.16
N GLU A 76 28.49 5.68 10.15
CA GLU A 76 28.59 6.62 9.03
C GLU A 76 27.35 6.57 8.13
N TYR A 77 26.76 5.38 7.96
CA TYR A 77 25.51 5.21 7.24
C TYR A 77 24.35 5.90 7.96
N ARG A 78 24.23 5.74 9.29
CA ARG A 78 23.21 6.45 10.08
C ARG A 78 23.37 7.98 9.99
N GLU A 79 24.60 8.49 9.95
CA GLU A 79 24.86 9.92 9.74
C GLU A 79 24.38 10.37 8.36
N LYS A 80 24.78 9.64 7.29
CA LYS A 80 24.30 9.92 5.92
C LYS A 80 22.78 9.87 5.82
N LEU A 81 22.14 9.00 6.57
CA LEU A 81 20.68 8.88 6.62
C LEU A 81 20.05 10.11 7.28
N ALA A 82 20.56 10.52 8.45
CA ALA A 82 20.12 11.72 9.14
C ALA A 82 20.32 12.97 8.27
N GLU A 83 21.48 13.11 7.62
CA GLU A 83 21.75 14.17 6.66
C GLU A 83 20.72 14.15 5.52
N SER A 84 20.43 12.98 4.96
CA SER A 84 19.49 12.86 3.84
C SER A 84 18.09 13.36 4.22
N ILE A 85 17.61 12.99 5.40
CA ILE A 85 16.35 13.49 5.96
C ILE A 85 16.40 15.00 6.17
N PHE A 86 17.50 15.51 6.73
CA PHE A 86 17.72 16.94 6.93
C PHE A 86 17.67 17.72 5.60
N TYR A 87 18.43 17.30 4.59
CA TYR A 87 18.46 17.96 3.28
C TYR A 87 17.10 17.95 2.60
N GLY A 88 16.38 16.83 2.64
CA GLY A 88 15.03 16.75 2.08
C GLY A 88 14.04 17.70 2.78
N THR A 89 14.13 17.77 4.10
CA THR A 89 13.31 18.69 4.91
C THR A 89 13.68 20.15 4.62
N ALA A 90 14.97 20.48 4.50
CA ALA A 90 15.44 21.82 4.17
C ALA A 90 14.99 22.24 2.76
N VAL A 91 15.04 21.33 1.77
CA VAL A 91 14.50 21.57 0.42
C VAL A 91 13.02 21.90 0.47
N PHE A 92 12.22 21.13 1.22
CA PHE A 92 10.81 21.42 1.40
C PHE A 92 10.59 22.83 1.98
N LEU A 93 11.24 23.17 3.10
CA LEU A 93 11.07 24.46 3.79
C LEU A 93 11.57 25.65 2.97
N THR A 94 12.64 25.48 2.19
CA THR A 94 13.22 26.58 1.38
C THR A 94 12.47 26.80 0.06
N GLN A 95 11.80 25.79 -0.47
CA GLN A 95 10.88 25.97 -1.60
C GLN A 95 9.62 26.74 -1.18
N GLU A 96 9.23 26.70 0.10
CA GLU A 96 8.17 27.55 0.68
C GLU A 96 8.63 28.99 0.97
N ALA A 97 9.94 29.29 0.94
CA ALA A 97 10.48 30.62 1.20
C ALA A 97 10.40 31.59 0.00
N ARG A 98 9.85 31.16 -1.14
CA ARG A 98 9.35 32.10 -2.16
C ARG A 98 8.03 32.67 -1.64
N PRO A 99 7.85 34.01 -1.59
CA PRO A 99 6.74 34.61 -0.86
C PRO A 99 5.41 34.06 -1.38
N ALA A 100 4.73 33.30 -0.52
CA ALA A 100 3.35 32.94 -0.71
C ALA A 100 2.54 34.23 -0.72
N ALA A 101 1.75 34.43 -1.78
CA ALA A 101 0.67 35.40 -1.82
C ALA A 101 -0.21 35.24 -0.56
N PRO A 102 -0.83 36.32 -0.06
CA PRO A 102 -1.41 36.35 1.28
C PRO A 102 -2.40 35.20 1.47
N VAL A 103 -2.23 34.50 2.60
CA VAL A 103 -3.12 33.46 3.10
C VAL A 103 -4.55 33.99 3.09
N ALA A 104 -5.37 33.46 2.18
CA ALA A 104 -6.79 33.70 2.19
C ALA A 104 -7.38 33.06 3.44
N THR A 105 -7.76 33.89 4.41
CA THR A 105 -8.71 33.52 5.46
C THR A 105 -9.97 32.98 4.77
N ARG A 106 -10.35 31.72 5.05
CA ARG A 106 -11.62 31.14 4.60
C ARG A 106 -12.78 32.06 5.01
N PRO A 107 -13.57 32.63 4.08
CA PRO A 107 -14.90 33.10 4.41
C PRO A 107 -15.84 31.90 4.47
N GLY A 108 -16.84 31.99 5.34
CA GLY A 108 -17.89 30.99 5.50
C GLY A 108 -18.58 30.61 4.19
N GLY A 109 -19.15 29.41 4.18
CA GLY A 109 -19.89 28.85 3.07
C GLY A 109 -21.02 29.76 2.60
N GLY A 110 -21.07 29.98 1.28
CA GLY A 110 -22.21 30.48 0.53
C GLY A 110 -22.50 29.50 -0.63
N PRO A 111 -23.76 29.37 -1.06
CA PRO A 111 -24.19 28.29 -1.95
C PRO A 111 -23.87 28.61 -3.41
N GLY A 112 -23.21 27.68 -4.10
CA GLY A 112 -23.22 27.66 -5.58
C GLY A 112 -21.88 27.66 -6.33
N GLU A 113 -20.79 27.12 -5.77
CA GLU A 113 -19.61 26.77 -6.57
C GLU A 113 -19.40 25.26 -6.61
N THR A 114 -19.77 24.68 -7.75
CA THR A 114 -19.54 23.28 -8.08
C THR A 114 -18.04 23.08 -8.28
N LEU A 115 -17.35 22.67 -7.20
CA LEU A 115 -16.01 22.10 -7.30
C LEU A 115 -16.08 20.95 -8.29
N ALA A 116 -15.33 21.06 -9.39
CA ALA A 116 -15.13 19.95 -10.31
C ALA A 116 -14.51 18.80 -9.51
N VAL A 117 -15.35 17.85 -9.12
CA VAL A 117 -14.95 16.57 -8.55
C VAL A 117 -13.98 15.98 -9.56
N LYS A 118 -12.73 15.79 -9.15
CA LYS A 118 -11.77 15.03 -9.94
C LYS A 118 -12.33 13.60 -9.96
N VAL A 119 -13.05 13.29 -11.03
CA VAL A 119 -13.59 11.96 -11.31
C VAL A 119 -12.37 11.07 -11.49
N TYR A 120 -12.02 10.32 -10.44
CA TYR A 120 -11.15 9.17 -10.60
C TYR A 120 -11.84 8.26 -11.61
N PRO A 121 -11.15 7.78 -12.66
CA PRO A 121 -11.75 6.77 -13.51
C PRO A 121 -12.20 5.63 -12.60
N GLU A 122 -13.48 5.27 -12.70
CA GLU A 122 -13.96 4.01 -12.18
C GLU A 122 -12.99 2.94 -12.68
N LEU A 123 -12.36 2.24 -11.74
CA LEU A 123 -11.52 1.10 -12.09
C LEU A 123 -12.42 0.12 -12.83
N SER A 124 -12.09 -0.18 -14.09
CA SER A 124 -12.70 -1.31 -14.77
C SER A 124 -12.28 -2.56 -13.99
N HIS A 125 -13.14 -3.08 -13.13
CA HIS A 125 -12.96 -4.40 -12.55
C HIS A 125 -12.70 -5.36 -13.71
N PRO A 126 -11.59 -6.12 -13.72
CA PRO A 126 -11.41 -7.12 -14.76
C PRO A 126 -12.63 -8.04 -14.74
N THR A 127 -13.32 -8.15 -15.88
CA THR A 127 -14.45 -9.08 -16.00
C THR A 127 -13.89 -10.49 -15.84
N LEU A 128 -14.16 -11.11 -14.70
CA LEU A 128 -13.73 -12.47 -14.43
C LEU A 128 -14.68 -13.45 -15.12
N GLU A 129 -14.11 -14.43 -15.81
CA GLU A 129 -14.90 -15.53 -16.34
C GLU A 129 -15.51 -16.35 -15.19
N PRO A 130 -16.72 -16.90 -15.35
CA PRO A 130 -17.28 -17.84 -14.39
C PRO A 130 -16.27 -18.94 -14.04
N GLY A 131 -16.21 -19.31 -12.76
CA GLY A 131 -15.26 -20.33 -12.30
C GLY A 131 -13.81 -19.87 -12.29
N THR A 132 -13.53 -18.56 -12.25
CA THR A 132 -12.18 -18.02 -12.03
C THR A 132 -12.09 -17.11 -10.82
N ALA A 133 -10.90 -16.98 -10.25
CA ALA A 133 -10.59 -15.98 -9.23
C ALA A 133 -9.34 -15.18 -9.59
N CYS A 134 -9.34 -13.90 -9.24
CA CYS A 134 -8.21 -12.99 -9.38
C CYS A 134 -7.57 -12.72 -8.02
N LEU A 135 -6.30 -13.12 -7.85
CA LEU A 135 -5.56 -12.99 -6.59
C LEU A 135 -4.47 -11.93 -6.74
N TYR A 136 -4.36 -11.03 -5.78
CA TYR A 136 -3.36 -9.96 -5.81
C TYR A 136 -2.12 -10.33 -5.00
N PHE A 137 -0.98 -10.47 -5.68
CA PHE A 137 0.33 -10.76 -5.08
C PHE A 137 1.33 -9.63 -5.34
N ALA A 138 2.37 -9.55 -4.52
CA ALA A 138 3.44 -8.56 -4.69
C ALA A 138 4.30 -8.90 -5.91
N THR A 139 4.71 -7.88 -6.66
CA THR A 139 5.72 -8.07 -7.70
C THR A 139 7.09 -8.37 -7.06
N PRO A 140 8.00 -9.07 -7.76
CA PRO A 140 9.34 -9.35 -7.24
C PRO A 140 10.20 -8.09 -7.07
N ASN A 141 9.80 -6.97 -7.70
CA ASN A 141 10.54 -5.73 -7.56
C ASN A 141 10.09 -5.02 -6.28
N ASN A 142 10.98 -4.99 -5.29
CA ASN A 142 10.72 -4.55 -3.93
C ASN A 142 10.50 -3.02 -3.79
N GLU A 143 10.53 -2.26 -4.89
CA GLU A 143 10.72 -0.81 -4.88
C GLU A 143 9.42 0.01 -4.93
N ASP A 144 8.36 -0.52 -5.54
CA ASP A 144 7.15 0.25 -5.90
C ASP A 144 5.88 -0.15 -5.12
N LEU A 145 5.96 -1.11 -4.18
CA LEU A 145 4.80 -1.70 -3.47
C LEU A 145 3.63 -2.03 -4.41
N SER A 146 3.97 -2.62 -5.55
CA SER A 146 3.02 -2.90 -6.62
C SER A 146 2.47 -4.31 -6.54
N PHE A 147 1.20 -4.45 -6.94
CA PHE A 147 0.57 -5.75 -7.09
C PHE A 147 0.53 -6.19 -8.55
N LYS A 148 0.48 -7.50 -8.75
CA LYS A 148 0.09 -8.11 -10.02
C LYS A 148 -1.07 -9.08 -9.78
N PRO A 149 -2.16 -8.99 -10.56
CA PRO A 149 -3.23 -9.97 -10.50
C PRO A 149 -2.75 -11.30 -11.10
N GLU A 150 -3.08 -12.39 -10.43
CA GLU A 150 -2.94 -13.76 -10.92
C GLU A 150 -4.35 -14.36 -11.02
N ILE A 151 -4.79 -14.67 -12.23
CA ILE A 151 -6.11 -15.28 -12.48
C ILE A 151 -5.96 -16.80 -12.43
N ARG A 152 -6.75 -17.46 -11.60
CA ARG A 152 -6.77 -18.92 -11.44
C ARG A 152 -8.13 -19.51 -11.79
N PRO A 153 -8.17 -20.68 -12.46
CA PRO A 153 -9.39 -21.45 -12.59
C PRO A 153 -9.76 -22.06 -11.22
N LEU A 154 -10.95 -21.73 -10.74
CA LEU A 154 -11.61 -22.30 -9.56
C LEU A 154 -13.07 -22.63 -9.94
N PRO A 155 -13.32 -23.74 -10.68
CA PRO A 155 -14.66 -24.08 -11.19
C PRO A 155 -15.72 -24.18 -10.09
N GLU A 156 -15.31 -24.61 -8.90
CA GLU A 156 -16.17 -24.72 -7.72
C GLU A 156 -16.80 -23.40 -7.26
N LEU A 157 -16.31 -22.25 -7.74
CA LEU A 157 -16.93 -20.96 -7.43
C LEU A 157 -18.31 -20.79 -8.06
N GLU A 158 -18.59 -21.41 -9.21
CA GLU A 158 -19.85 -21.19 -9.95
C GLU A 158 -21.09 -21.54 -9.13
N GLU A 159 -21.01 -22.65 -8.38
CA GLU A 159 -22.13 -23.19 -7.61
C GLU A 159 -22.24 -22.60 -6.20
N LYS A 160 -21.27 -21.76 -5.80
CA LYS A 160 -21.16 -21.23 -4.43
C LYS A 160 -21.85 -19.87 -4.30
N ASN A 161 -22.49 -19.65 -3.16
CA ASN A 161 -22.97 -18.32 -2.78
C ASN A 161 -21.78 -17.37 -2.48
N LYS A 162 -22.04 -16.06 -2.39
CA LYS A 162 -21.01 -15.02 -2.21
C LYS A 162 -20.10 -15.27 -0.99
N LEU A 163 -20.66 -15.78 0.12
CA LEU A 163 -19.90 -16.09 1.34
C LEU A 163 -19.01 -17.33 1.17
N GLN A 164 -19.53 -18.37 0.51
CA GLN A 164 -18.76 -19.57 0.20
C GLN A 164 -17.63 -19.28 -0.79
N LYS A 165 -17.89 -18.46 -1.81
CA LYS A 165 -16.87 -17.98 -2.77
C LYS A 165 -15.74 -17.29 -2.03
N ALA A 166 -16.07 -16.35 -1.16
CA ALA A 166 -15.10 -15.58 -0.40
C ALA A 166 -14.17 -16.46 0.44
N ARG A 167 -14.70 -17.51 1.10
CA ARG A 167 -13.86 -18.48 1.84
C ARG A 167 -12.88 -19.20 0.94
N VAL A 168 -13.36 -19.76 -0.18
CA VAL A 168 -12.52 -20.47 -1.16
C VAL A 168 -11.44 -19.54 -1.73
N ILE A 169 -11.79 -18.29 -2.04
CA ILE A 169 -10.83 -17.29 -2.54
C ILE A 169 -9.75 -16.98 -1.51
N LEU A 170 -10.10 -16.84 -0.23
CA LEU A 170 -9.13 -16.58 0.83
C LEU A 170 -8.23 -17.80 1.10
N GLU A 171 -8.80 -19.00 1.06
CA GLU A 171 -8.03 -20.26 1.12
C GLU A 171 -7.05 -20.36 -0.06
N GLU A 172 -7.48 -19.97 -1.26
CA GLU A 172 -6.62 -19.95 -2.44
C GLU A 172 -5.53 -18.87 -2.36
N LEU A 173 -5.86 -17.68 -1.84
CA LEU A 173 -4.90 -16.60 -1.58
C LEU A 173 -3.82 -17.04 -0.58
N ALA A 174 -4.21 -17.77 0.46
CA ALA A 174 -3.31 -18.30 1.49
C ALA A 174 -2.32 -19.34 0.92
N LYS A 175 -2.63 -20.01 -0.19
CA LYS A 175 -1.65 -20.90 -0.86
C LYS A 175 -0.46 -20.13 -1.44
N GLY A 176 -0.54 -18.80 -1.53
CA GLY A 176 0.46 -17.97 -2.17
C GLY A 176 0.42 -18.08 -3.70
N PRO A 177 1.36 -17.42 -4.42
CA PRO A 177 1.46 -17.48 -5.89
C PRO A 177 1.64 -18.89 -6.45
N GLY A 178 1.29 -19.10 -7.72
CA GLY A 178 1.41 -20.41 -8.37
C GLY A 178 2.85 -20.95 -8.40
N GLU A 179 3.00 -22.27 -8.56
CA GLU A 179 4.31 -22.91 -8.63
C GLU A 179 5.15 -22.31 -9.77
N GLY A 180 6.39 -21.89 -9.47
CA GLY A 180 7.27 -21.21 -10.43
C GLY A 180 6.90 -19.76 -10.74
N SER A 181 5.89 -19.19 -10.08
CA SER A 181 5.55 -17.77 -10.20
C SER A 181 6.68 -16.89 -9.66
N VAL A 182 6.95 -15.79 -10.36
CA VAL A 182 7.90 -14.75 -9.91
C VAL A 182 7.29 -13.81 -8.87
N LEU A 183 5.98 -13.94 -8.62
CA LEU A 183 5.28 -13.13 -7.63
C LEU A 183 5.58 -13.61 -6.22
N LEU A 184 5.34 -12.74 -5.25
CA LEU A 184 5.64 -13.00 -3.85
C LEU A 184 4.36 -13.01 -3.02
N PRO A 185 4.25 -13.96 -2.06
CA PRO A 185 3.13 -13.97 -1.14
C PRO A 185 3.17 -12.72 -0.25
N CYS A 186 2.00 -12.12 0.01
CA CYS A 186 1.83 -11.02 0.96
C CYS A 186 1.32 -11.49 2.32
N LEU A 187 0.81 -12.73 2.38
CA LEU A 187 0.19 -13.36 3.55
C LEU A 187 0.81 -14.76 3.72
N PRO A 188 0.95 -15.25 4.97
CA PRO A 188 1.39 -16.61 5.21
C PRO A 188 0.32 -17.62 4.77
N GLY A 189 0.76 -18.84 4.47
CA GLY A 189 -0.15 -19.95 4.28
C GLY A 189 -0.76 -20.46 5.58
N GLY A 190 -1.87 -21.17 5.47
CA GLY A 190 -2.61 -21.72 6.61
C GLY A 190 -4.00 -21.11 6.77
N ASN A 191 -4.61 -21.38 7.92
CA ASN A 191 -5.96 -20.92 8.24
C ASN A 191 -5.92 -19.79 9.28
N TRP A 192 -5.89 -18.56 8.78
CA TRP A 192 -5.84 -17.35 9.61
C TRP A 192 -7.14 -16.54 9.57
N VAL A 193 -8.19 -17.04 8.90
CA VAL A 193 -9.51 -16.38 8.85
C VAL A 193 -10.41 -16.99 9.91
N HIS A 194 -10.77 -16.20 10.93
CA HIS A 194 -11.68 -16.62 12.01
C HIS A 194 -13.15 -16.41 11.63
N GLY A 195 -13.44 -15.32 10.92
CA GLY A 195 -14.80 -14.91 10.62
C GLY A 195 -14.91 -14.17 9.30
N LEU A 196 -16.08 -14.29 8.67
CA LEU A 196 -16.40 -13.56 7.45
C LEU A 196 -17.88 -13.23 7.42
N HIS A 197 -18.19 -11.96 7.23
CA HIS A 197 -19.55 -11.45 7.07
C HIS A 197 -19.65 -10.57 5.82
N LEU A 198 -20.75 -10.72 5.08
CA LEU A 198 -21.03 -9.96 3.86
C LEU A 198 -22.35 -9.21 4.02
N ALA A 199 -22.35 -7.93 3.64
CA ALA A 199 -23.54 -7.09 3.62
C ALA A 199 -23.53 -6.24 2.33
N GLY A 200 -24.25 -6.70 1.31
CA GLY A 200 -24.31 -6.03 0.00
C GLY A 200 -22.94 -6.00 -0.70
N THR A 201 -22.40 -4.79 -0.85
CA THR A 201 -21.07 -4.50 -1.44
C THR A 201 -19.98 -4.33 -0.39
N ARG A 202 -20.23 -4.75 0.86
CA ARG A 202 -19.27 -4.64 1.97
C ARG A 202 -18.94 -6.02 2.55
N ALA A 203 -17.69 -6.22 2.93
CA ALA A 203 -17.26 -7.39 3.69
C ALA A 203 -16.60 -7.00 5.01
N VAL A 204 -16.80 -7.83 6.03
CA VAL A 204 -16.02 -7.81 7.27
C VAL A 204 -15.29 -9.15 7.37
N VAL A 205 -13.97 -9.10 7.38
CA VAL A 205 -13.08 -10.24 7.59
C VAL A 205 -12.48 -10.12 8.98
N ASP A 206 -12.56 -11.20 9.75
CA ASP A 206 -11.88 -11.34 11.03
C ASP A 206 -10.72 -12.31 10.88
N VAL A 207 -9.51 -11.84 11.20
CA VAL A 207 -8.26 -12.60 11.05
C VAL A 207 -7.58 -12.84 12.40
N SER A 208 -6.76 -13.89 12.45
CA SER A 208 -5.93 -14.21 13.60
C SER A 208 -4.86 -13.15 13.86
N SER A 209 -4.63 -12.80 15.13
CA SER A 209 -3.47 -11.98 15.54
C SER A 209 -2.12 -12.62 15.20
N GLU A 210 -2.07 -13.95 15.03
CA GLU A 210 -0.85 -14.65 14.61
C GLU A 210 -0.36 -14.18 13.24
N LEU A 211 -1.26 -13.72 12.35
CA LEU A 211 -0.91 -13.17 11.04
C LEU A 211 0.13 -12.05 11.16
N GLY A 212 0.03 -11.24 12.21
CA GLY A 212 0.96 -10.16 12.51
C GLY A 212 2.40 -10.62 12.75
N THR A 213 2.59 -11.80 13.33
CA THR A 213 3.93 -12.35 13.63
C THR A 213 4.72 -12.72 12.37
N PHE A 214 4.03 -12.98 11.26
CA PHE A 214 4.63 -13.32 9.97
C PHE A 214 4.92 -12.08 9.11
N ILE A 215 4.27 -10.95 9.41
CA ILE A 215 4.44 -9.69 8.68
C ILE A 215 5.63 -8.94 9.31
N ASN A 216 6.85 -9.44 9.05
CA ASN A 216 8.09 -8.96 9.67
C ASN A 216 8.91 -8.02 8.76
N GLY A 217 8.28 -6.97 8.22
CA GLY A 217 8.94 -6.05 7.30
C GLY A 217 8.38 -4.64 7.31
N GLY A 218 8.02 -4.14 8.50
CA GLY A 218 7.56 -2.77 8.70
C GLY A 218 6.17 -2.48 8.11
N GLY A 219 5.85 -1.20 7.98
CA GLY A 219 4.56 -0.75 7.47
C GLY A 219 4.39 -1.09 5.99
N ALA A 220 5.47 -1.08 5.19
CA ALA A 220 5.42 -1.58 3.82
C ALA A 220 4.84 -3.00 3.71
N SER A 221 5.31 -3.94 4.54
CA SER A 221 4.83 -5.33 4.50
C SER A 221 3.40 -5.46 5.02
N GLU A 222 3.05 -4.69 6.05
CA GLU A 222 1.69 -4.66 6.59
C GLU A 222 0.69 -4.10 5.57
N LEU A 223 1.07 -3.05 4.84
CA LEU A 223 0.29 -2.46 3.75
C LEU A 223 0.04 -3.47 2.63
N MET A 224 1.08 -4.22 2.26
CA MET A 224 0.99 -5.25 1.22
C MET A 224 0.04 -6.38 1.63
N ALA A 225 0.12 -6.84 2.89
CA ALA A 225 -0.79 -7.85 3.41
C ALA A 225 -2.25 -7.38 3.39
N ILE A 226 -2.50 -6.16 3.88
CA ILE A 226 -3.84 -5.55 3.90
C ILE A 226 -4.41 -5.48 2.49
N TYR A 227 -3.69 -4.87 1.55
CA TYR A 227 -4.23 -4.65 0.21
C TYR A 227 -4.23 -5.88 -0.68
N SER A 228 -3.36 -6.88 -0.43
CA SER A 228 -3.49 -8.20 -1.06
C SER A 228 -4.87 -8.79 -0.75
N LEU A 229 -5.28 -8.74 0.52
CA LEU A 229 -6.58 -9.23 0.98
C LEU A 229 -7.74 -8.38 0.44
N VAL A 230 -7.68 -7.06 0.62
CA VAL A 230 -8.76 -6.14 0.22
C VAL A 230 -8.98 -6.18 -1.29
N ASN A 231 -7.93 -6.09 -2.10
CA ASN A 231 -8.04 -6.09 -3.56
C ASN A 231 -8.59 -7.43 -4.07
N THR A 232 -8.10 -8.55 -3.51
CA THR A 232 -8.56 -9.89 -3.86
C THR A 232 -10.04 -10.06 -3.54
N LEU A 233 -10.50 -9.72 -2.34
CA LEU A 233 -11.92 -9.84 -2.01
C LEU A 233 -12.78 -8.92 -2.86
N ALA A 234 -12.37 -7.67 -3.04
CA ALA A 234 -13.14 -6.68 -3.77
C ALA A 234 -13.36 -7.04 -5.24
N VAL A 235 -12.32 -7.48 -5.94
CA VAL A 235 -12.42 -7.81 -7.37
C VAL A 235 -13.31 -9.04 -7.61
N ASN A 236 -13.20 -10.06 -6.77
CA ASN A 236 -13.90 -11.33 -7.00
C ASN A 236 -15.35 -11.32 -6.55
N LEU A 237 -15.70 -10.41 -5.64
CA LEU A 237 -17.00 -10.36 -5.00
C LEU A 237 -17.74 -9.06 -5.28
N ASP A 238 -17.21 -8.15 -6.11
CA ASP A 238 -17.84 -6.87 -6.40
C ASP A 238 -18.14 -6.10 -5.10
N LEU A 239 -17.07 -5.79 -4.35
CA LEU A 239 -17.14 -5.06 -3.08
C LEU A 239 -16.54 -3.66 -3.24
N ASP A 240 -17.22 -2.67 -2.65
CA ASP A 240 -16.74 -1.29 -2.58
C ASP A 240 -15.70 -1.11 -1.47
N GLU A 241 -15.83 -1.89 -0.39
CA GLU A 241 -15.00 -1.78 0.80
C GLU A 241 -14.95 -3.10 1.60
N VAL A 242 -13.82 -3.30 2.26
CA VAL A 242 -13.56 -4.42 3.16
C VAL A 242 -13.09 -3.88 4.50
N THR A 243 -13.71 -4.33 5.59
CA THR A 243 -13.25 -4.08 6.96
C THR A 243 -12.48 -5.29 7.44
N ILE A 244 -11.30 -5.08 8.02
CA ILE A 244 -10.49 -6.13 8.64
C ILE A 244 -10.58 -5.96 10.16
N LEU A 245 -10.84 -7.05 10.88
CA LEU A 245 -10.75 -7.16 12.33
C LEU A 245 -9.64 -8.15 12.69
N VAL A 246 -9.06 -8.00 13.88
CA VAL A 246 -8.07 -8.95 14.40
C VAL A 246 -8.62 -9.54 15.70
N ASP A 247 -8.89 -10.84 15.72
CA ASP A 247 -9.54 -11.55 16.83
C ASP A 247 -10.82 -10.86 17.34
N GLY A 248 -11.63 -10.34 16.41
CA GLY A 248 -12.87 -9.62 16.66
C GLY A 248 -12.69 -8.19 17.19
N VAL A 249 -11.44 -7.71 17.34
CA VAL A 249 -11.12 -6.40 17.90
C VAL A 249 -11.02 -5.34 16.80
N LYS A 250 -11.74 -4.22 17.00
CA LYS A 250 -11.58 -2.99 16.20
C LYS A 250 -10.38 -2.18 16.69
N ASN A 251 -9.80 -1.38 15.81
CA ASN A 251 -8.59 -0.57 16.06
C ASN A 251 -7.36 -1.41 16.44
N ALA A 252 -7.35 -2.68 16.04
CA ALA A 252 -6.16 -3.53 16.12
C ALA A 252 -5.20 -3.20 14.96
N THR A 253 -3.99 -3.73 15.05
CA THR A 253 -2.96 -3.64 14.00
C THR A 253 -2.47 -5.04 13.70
N LEU A 254 -2.02 -5.31 12.47
CA LEU A 254 -1.35 -6.57 12.17
C LEU A 254 0.13 -6.51 12.55
N GLY A 255 0.81 -5.45 12.12
CA GLY A 255 2.25 -5.24 12.29
C GLY A 255 2.61 -3.97 13.07
N GLY A 256 1.62 -3.24 13.58
CA GLY A 256 1.82 -2.05 14.42
C GLY A 256 1.72 -0.69 13.69
N HIS A 257 1.45 -0.67 12.37
CA HIS A 257 1.51 0.56 11.56
C HIS A 257 0.14 1.07 11.12
N PHE A 258 -0.81 0.17 10.84
CA PHE A 258 -2.16 0.53 10.38
C PHE A 258 -3.22 0.14 11.38
N LEU A 259 -4.09 1.09 11.75
CA LEU A 259 -5.29 0.76 12.48
C LEU A 259 -6.31 0.11 11.54
N LEU A 260 -6.82 -1.03 11.96
CA LEU A 260 -7.86 -1.79 11.28
C LEU A 260 -9.21 -1.62 11.99
N GLY A 261 -10.30 -2.02 11.34
CA GLY A 261 -11.65 -1.95 11.89
C GLY A 261 -12.53 -0.85 11.30
N GLU A 262 -11.95 0.02 10.47
CA GLU A 262 -12.67 0.92 9.57
C GLU A 262 -12.72 0.34 8.14
N PRO A 263 -13.70 0.75 7.30
CA PRO A 263 -13.80 0.25 5.94
C PRO A 263 -12.65 0.71 5.03
N ILE A 264 -12.02 -0.23 4.33
CA ILE A 264 -10.89 0.00 3.43
C ILE A 264 -11.35 -0.22 1.99
N LYS A 265 -11.17 0.79 1.14
CA LYS A 265 -11.44 0.69 -0.30
C LYS A 265 -10.31 -0.04 -1.02
N PRO A 266 -10.60 -0.87 -2.04
CA PRO A 266 -9.56 -1.50 -2.84
C PRO A 266 -8.69 -0.46 -3.56
N ARG A 267 -7.41 -0.78 -3.67
CA ARG A 267 -6.38 -0.03 -4.39
C ARG A 267 -5.51 -1.01 -5.18
N PRO A 268 -5.98 -1.53 -6.33
CA PRO A 268 -5.20 -2.46 -7.15
C PRO A 268 -3.93 -1.82 -7.74
N GLU A 269 -3.92 -0.49 -7.85
CA GLU A 269 -2.85 0.34 -8.43
C GLU A 269 -1.81 0.83 -7.40
N LEU A 270 -1.60 0.14 -6.27
CA LEU A 270 -0.69 0.63 -5.24
C LEU A 270 0.68 1.03 -5.83
N GLY A 271 0.93 2.35 -5.76
CA GLY A 271 1.99 3.09 -6.42
C GLY A 271 1.66 4.59 -6.41
N PRO A 272 2.61 5.51 -6.64
CA PRO A 272 2.32 6.94 -6.65
C PRO A 272 1.33 7.27 -7.78
N THR A 273 0.10 7.63 -7.44
CA THR A 273 -0.87 8.20 -8.38
C THR A 273 -0.25 9.45 -9.01
N GLY A 274 0.15 9.34 -10.28
CA GLY A 274 0.69 10.45 -11.05
C GLY A 274 1.66 10.05 -12.18
N ALA A 275 1.23 9.21 -13.12
CA ALA A 275 1.65 9.27 -14.52
C ALA A 275 0.79 8.30 -15.36
N GLN A 276 -0.37 8.76 -15.81
CA GLN A 276 -0.78 8.37 -17.16
C GLN A 276 0.21 9.05 -18.11
N THR A 277 1.15 8.29 -18.66
CA THR A 277 1.68 8.62 -19.99
C THR A 277 1.07 7.64 -20.96
N ALA A 278 0.04 8.14 -21.65
CA ALA A 278 -0.42 7.58 -22.90
C ALA A 278 0.77 7.45 -23.87
N GLY A 279 0.85 6.31 -24.54
CA GLY A 279 1.62 6.11 -25.76
C GLY A 279 3.13 5.97 -25.58
N ASP A 280 3.60 4.73 -25.41
CA ASP A 280 4.84 4.34 -26.09
C ASP A 280 4.78 2.88 -26.53
N THR A 281 4.27 2.66 -27.74
CA THR A 281 4.56 1.46 -28.52
C THR A 281 6.02 1.55 -28.97
N GLY A 282 6.93 1.02 -28.15
CA GLY A 282 8.37 1.04 -28.42
C GLY A 282 9.02 -0.33 -28.26
N ASN A 283 9.15 -1.04 -29.39
CA ASN A 283 10.08 -2.14 -29.67
C ASN A 283 11.10 -2.50 -28.57
N TYR A 284 10.99 -3.71 -28.01
CA TYR A 284 12.13 -4.45 -27.49
C TYR A 284 12.40 -5.68 -28.37
N LEU A 285 13.17 -5.45 -29.43
CA LEU A 285 13.92 -6.46 -30.16
C LEU A 285 15.40 -6.08 -30.13
N ARG A 286 16.23 -7.00 -29.61
CA ARG A 286 17.70 -7.11 -29.77
C ARG A 286 18.52 -6.01 -29.06
N ARG A 287 19.63 -6.28 -28.37
CA ARG A 287 20.61 -7.37 -28.38
C ARG A 287 21.08 -7.68 -26.97
#